data_AF-A0A4R0GKA0-F1
#
_entry.id   AF-A0A4R0GKA0-F1
#
_cell.length_a   1.000
_cell.length_b   1.000
_cell.length_c   1.000
_cell.angle_alpha   90.00
_cell.angle_beta   90.00
_cell.angle_gamma   90.00
#
_symmetry.space_group_name_H-M   'P 1'
#
loop_
_entity.id
_entity.type
_entity.pdbx_description
1 polymer ?
#
loop_
_entity_poly.entity_id
_entity_poly.type
_entity_poly.pdbx_seq_one_letter_code
_entity_poly.pdbx_strand_id
1 'polypeptide(L)'
;MTRAVRNAATVVVGVVLGLLSLGMLAPSGATAAEDTYTVKIHGGGAVYNYTLCLKTTTTMARNAANNGDRECTGKRNSTDGSYDMSAAYKPGDSVKMDVEMHTGLVGESVTKDNIEITGATSCTISGLVHAGKFECDVPVNSVHFSPPAIEAYTINTNQHGSIRKLLDFMAWLVSAAAVTGLLITGATLASQLRRGALEERTEYTKHLSFVLAACLLATTAGPIVSWLDLTK
;
A
#
# COMPACT_ATOMS: atom_id res chain seq x y z
N MET A 1 -53.55 -80.95 -15.34
CA MET A 1 -53.61 -79.96 -16.42
C MET A 1 -53.97 -78.61 -15.81
N THR A 2 -53.13 -77.58 -16.04
CA THR A 2 -53.38 -76.11 -16.02
C THR A 2 -53.98 -75.44 -14.76
N ARG A 3 -53.14 -74.71 -13.98
CA ARG A 3 -53.06 -73.23 -13.73
C ARG A 3 -54.31 -72.59 -13.04
N ALA A 4 -54.25 -71.68 -12.06
CA ALA A 4 -53.22 -70.92 -11.32
C ALA A 4 -53.89 -70.35 -10.03
N VAL A 5 -53.27 -70.42 -8.84
CA VAL A 5 -52.60 -69.36 -8.04
C VAL A 5 -53.36 -68.03 -7.78
N ARG A 6 -53.31 -67.60 -6.50
CA ARG A 6 -53.47 -66.26 -5.87
C ARG A 6 -54.84 -65.98 -5.24
N ASN A 7 -54.99 -65.41 -4.05
CA ASN A 7 -54.11 -65.00 -2.94
C ASN A 7 -55.07 -64.77 -1.76
N ALA A 8 -54.78 -65.29 -0.58
CA ALA A 8 -55.57 -65.08 0.62
C ALA A 8 -54.69 -64.51 1.75
N ALA A 9 -55.32 -63.62 2.50
CA ALA A 9 -55.00 -63.12 3.84
C ALA A 9 -53.74 -62.24 4.00
N THR A 10 -53.85 -60.93 4.24
CA THR A 10 -54.36 -60.20 5.42
C THR A 10 -53.75 -60.61 6.76
N VAL A 11 -52.82 -59.74 7.20
CA VAL A 11 -52.67 -59.16 8.55
C VAL A 11 -52.13 -60.07 9.67
N VAL A 12 -51.35 -59.40 10.53
CA VAL A 12 -51.04 -59.65 11.95
C VAL A 12 -49.56 -59.99 12.19
N VAL A 13 -49.05 -59.34 13.23
CA VAL A 13 -47.88 -59.68 14.07
C VAL A 13 -46.60 -58.89 13.76
N GLY A 14 -46.52 -57.71 14.40
CA GLY A 14 -45.24 -57.16 14.82
C GLY A 14 -44.58 -58.05 15.89
N VAL A 15 -43.31 -57.77 16.16
CA VAL A 15 -42.45 -58.42 17.16
C VAL A 15 -41.79 -59.72 16.67
N VAL A 16 -40.97 -59.63 15.62
CA VAL A 16 -39.71 -60.40 15.57
C VAL A 16 -38.65 -59.53 14.88
N LEU A 17 -37.49 -59.40 15.53
CA LEU A 17 -36.24 -58.78 15.04
C LEU A 17 -36.06 -57.27 15.21
N GLY A 18 -36.35 -56.78 16.42
CA GLY A 18 -35.71 -55.60 17.02
C GLY A 18 -34.27 -55.89 17.52
N LEU A 19 -33.35 -56.34 16.65
CA LEU A 19 -31.95 -56.64 17.03
C LEU A 19 -30.90 -56.27 15.96
N LEU A 20 -31.25 -55.47 14.95
CA LEU A 20 -30.35 -55.20 13.80
C LEU A 20 -30.18 -53.72 13.40
N SER A 21 -30.47 -52.77 14.30
CA SER A 21 -30.20 -51.34 14.04
C SER A 21 -29.42 -50.62 15.14
N LEU A 22 -28.96 -51.33 16.19
CA LEU A 22 -27.95 -50.79 17.11
C LEU A 22 -26.56 -51.23 16.64
N GLY A 23 -25.88 -50.35 15.91
CA GLY A 23 -24.47 -50.53 15.64
C GLY A 23 -24.10 -50.16 14.21
N MET A 24 -24.16 -48.86 13.91
CA MET A 24 -23.18 -48.10 13.13
C MET A 24 -23.57 -46.63 13.20
N LEU A 25 -23.66 -46.08 14.42
CA LEU A 25 -23.31 -44.67 14.58
C LEU A 25 -21.80 -44.65 14.41
N ALA A 26 -21.36 -44.35 13.18
CA ALA A 26 -20.02 -43.89 12.94
C ALA A 26 -19.68 -42.85 14.03
N PRO A 27 -18.47 -42.84 14.60
CA PRO A 27 -18.07 -41.72 15.42
C PRO A 27 -18.26 -40.49 14.53
N SER A 28 -19.27 -39.67 14.86
CA SER A 28 -19.34 -38.31 14.38
C SER A 28 -17.97 -37.77 14.72
N GLY A 29 -17.17 -37.50 13.68
CA GLY A 29 -15.88 -36.86 13.86
C GLY A 29 -16.16 -35.67 14.75
N ALA A 30 -15.72 -35.77 16.00
CA ALA A 30 -15.77 -34.66 16.92
C ALA A 30 -14.92 -33.61 16.22
N THR A 31 -15.57 -32.66 15.56
CA THR A 31 -14.96 -31.42 15.13
C THR A 31 -14.39 -30.87 16.41
N ALA A 32 -13.08 -31.01 16.60
CA ALA A 32 -12.35 -30.38 17.67
C ALA A 32 -12.87 -28.94 17.74
N ALA A 33 -13.28 -28.50 18.94
CA ALA A 33 -13.77 -27.15 19.13
C ALA A 33 -12.81 -26.20 18.41
N GLU A 34 -13.33 -25.41 17.47
CA GLU A 34 -12.53 -24.37 16.83
C GLU A 34 -12.21 -23.35 17.92
N ASP A 35 -11.01 -23.47 18.48
CA ASP A 35 -10.47 -22.44 19.35
C ASP A 35 -10.14 -21.21 18.50
N THR A 36 -10.02 -20.07 19.16
CA THR A 36 -9.69 -18.80 18.50
C THR A 36 -8.29 -18.39 18.91
N TYR A 37 -7.42 -18.15 17.93
CA TYR A 37 -6.11 -17.55 18.17
C TYR A 37 -6.27 -16.04 18.14
N THR A 38 -5.93 -15.37 19.24
CA THR A 38 -6.02 -13.90 19.36
C THR A 38 -4.63 -13.31 19.60
N VAL A 39 -4.28 -12.31 18.81
CA VAL A 39 -3.06 -11.51 18.95
C VAL A 39 -3.41 -10.04 19.13
N LYS A 40 -2.76 -9.38 20.08
CA LYS A 40 -2.92 -7.94 20.31
C LYS A 40 -1.94 -7.16 19.44
N ILE A 41 -2.44 -6.26 18.62
CA ILE A 41 -1.65 -5.41 17.75
C ILE A 41 -1.53 -4.02 18.37
N HIS A 42 -0.30 -3.53 18.52
CA HIS A 42 0.02 -2.17 18.94
C HIS A 42 0.42 -1.33 17.72
N GLY A 43 -0.51 -0.52 17.20
CA GLY A 43 -0.32 0.27 15.98
C GLY A 43 0.08 1.73 16.21
N GLY A 44 0.17 2.17 17.47
CA GLY A 44 0.36 3.58 17.85
C GLY A 44 1.64 4.24 17.33
N GLY A 45 2.64 3.47 16.90
CA GLY A 45 3.93 3.98 16.44
C GLY A 45 4.11 4.07 14.92
N ALA A 46 3.11 3.71 14.12
CA ALA A 46 3.23 3.54 12.67
C ALA A 46 2.62 4.71 11.89
N VAL A 47 3.42 5.66 11.40
CA VAL A 47 2.97 6.88 10.71
C VAL A 47 2.56 6.61 9.24
N TYR A 48 1.87 5.51 8.99
CA TYR A 48 1.41 5.08 7.67
C TYR A 48 0.14 4.22 7.79
N ASN A 49 -0.58 4.05 6.68
CA ASN A 49 -1.73 3.13 6.64
C ASN A 49 -1.24 1.69 6.45
N TYR A 50 -1.83 0.74 7.14
CA TYR A 50 -1.45 -0.68 7.05
C TYR A 50 -2.68 -1.60 7.03
N THR A 51 -2.52 -2.77 6.40
CA THR A 51 -3.46 -3.90 6.49
C THR A 51 -2.71 -5.08 7.07
N LEU A 52 -3.29 -5.74 8.07
CA LEU A 52 -2.76 -7.00 8.60
C LEU A 52 -3.72 -8.13 8.29
N CYS A 53 -3.18 -9.29 7.95
CA CYS A 53 -3.98 -10.50 7.75
C CYS A 53 -3.41 -11.67 8.56
N LEU A 54 -4.24 -12.27 9.40
CA LEU A 54 -3.91 -13.45 10.20
C LEU A 54 -4.22 -14.70 9.38
N LYS A 55 -3.26 -15.61 9.34
CA LYS A 55 -3.40 -16.92 8.70
C LYS A 55 -3.06 -17.99 9.72
N THR A 56 -3.98 -18.90 9.96
CA THR A 56 -3.68 -20.14 10.66
C THR A 56 -3.70 -21.28 9.66
N THR A 57 -3.14 -22.43 10.02
CA THR A 57 -3.24 -23.62 9.17
C THR A 57 -4.70 -24.02 8.95
N THR A 58 -5.57 -23.77 9.93
CA THR A 58 -7.02 -23.91 9.79
C THR A 58 -7.65 -22.92 8.81
N THR A 59 -7.31 -21.62 8.85
CA THR A 59 -7.88 -20.66 7.88
C THR A 59 -7.34 -20.92 6.48
N MET A 60 -6.07 -21.27 6.33
CA MET A 60 -5.46 -21.57 5.03
C MET A 60 -6.04 -22.84 4.36
N ALA A 61 -6.68 -23.72 5.11
CA ALA A 61 -7.41 -24.86 4.56
C ALA A 61 -8.74 -24.46 3.90
N ARG A 62 -9.22 -23.24 4.13
CA ARG A 62 -10.39 -22.67 3.45
C ARG A 62 -10.03 -22.25 2.03
N ASN A 63 -11.03 -22.09 1.17
CA ASN A 63 -10.81 -21.63 -0.19
C ASN A 63 -10.24 -20.20 -0.19
N ALA A 64 -9.11 -19.99 -0.85
CA ALA A 64 -8.45 -18.68 -0.96
C ALA A 64 -9.22 -17.66 -1.81
N ALA A 65 -10.27 -18.07 -2.53
CA ALA A 65 -11.16 -17.15 -3.23
C ALA A 65 -11.73 -16.11 -2.26
N ASN A 66 -11.64 -14.83 -2.63
CA ASN A 66 -12.11 -13.68 -1.85
C ASN A 66 -11.47 -13.53 -0.46
N ASN A 67 -10.19 -13.87 -0.30
CA ASN A 67 -9.47 -13.82 0.99
C ASN A 67 -10.07 -14.75 2.07
N GLY A 68 -10.76 -15.82 1.68
CA GLY A 68 -11.30 -16.80 2.63
C GLY A 68 -10.22 -17.57 3.42
N ASP A 69 -8.96 -17.49 3.00
CA ASP A 69 -7.80 -18.15 3.61
C ASP A 69 -7.20 -17.41 4.82
N ARG A 70 -7.67 -16.20 5.11
CA ARG A 70 -7.08 -15.28 6.10
C ARG A 70 -8.11 -14.33 6.70
N GLU A 71 -7.83 -13.83 7.89
CA GLU A 71 -8.66 -12.82 8.57
C GLU A 71 -7.93 -11.46 8.57
N CYS A 72 -8.46 -10.46 7.87
CA CYS A 72 -7.79 -9.17 7.68
C CYS A 72 -8.45 -8.00 8.43
N THR A 73 -7.64 -7.04 8.89
CA THR A 73 -8.10 -5.85 9.64
C THR A 73 -8.80 -4.79 8.80
N GLY A 74 -8.72 -4.92 7.47
CA GLY A 74 -8.87 -3.79 6.55
C GLY A 74 -7.75 -2.75 6.71
N LYS A 75 -7.85 -1.63 5.98
CA LYS A 75 -6.90 -0.51 6.11
C LYS A 75 -7.09 0.18 7.46
N ARG A 76 -6.00 0.26 8.23
CA ARG A 76 -5.91 0.92 9.54
C ARG A 76 -4.86 2.02 9.52
N ASN A 77 -4.98 2.99 10.42
CA ASN A 77 -4.04 4.11 10.56
C ASN A 77 -3.39 4.12 11.96
N SER A 78 -2.25 4.82 12.10
CA SER A 78 -1.45 4.98 13.34
C SER A 78 -2.26 5.36 14.59
N THR A 79 -3.37 6.05 14.42
CA THR A 79 -4.17 6.62 15.50
C THR A 79 -4.98 5.59 16.26
N ASP A 80 -5.08 4.36 15.76
CA ASP A 80 -6.04 3.37 16.26
C ASP A 80 -5.58 2.63 17.52
N GLY A 81 -4.48 3.06 18.16
CA GLY A 81 -4.05 2.52 19.44
C GLY A 81 -3.69 1.03 19.38
N SER A 82 -4.22 0.25 20.32
CA SER A 82 -4.03 -1.22 20.35
C SER A 82 -5.36 -1.92 20.10
N TYR A 83 -5.37 -2.97 19.29
CA TYR A 83 -6.57 -3.73 18.96
C TYR A 83 -6.27 -5.22 18.90
N ASP A 84 -7.29 -6.03 19.15
CA ASP A 84 -7.16 -7.49 19.09
C ASP A 84 -7.56 -8.00 17.71
N MET A 85 -6.85 -9.02 17.25
CA MET A 85 -7.07 -9.66 15.96
C MET A 85 -7.13 -11.16 16.16
N SER A 86 -8.14 -11.80 15.60
CA SER A 86 -8.42 -13.20 15.87
C SER A 86 -8.73 -14.02 14.62
N ALA A 87 -8.39 -15.29 14.67
CA ALA A 87 -8.69 -16.27 13.62
C ALA A 87 -8.98 -17.65 14.21
N ALA A 88 -9.73 -18.46 13.47
CA ALA A 88 -9.98 -19.85 13.84
C ALA A 88 -8.66 -20.64 13.93
N TYR A 89 -8.51 -21.45 14.97
CA TYR A 89 -7.26 -22.12 15.32
C TYR A 89 -7.53 -23.51 15.87
N LYS A 90 -6.63 -24.44 15.54
CA LYS A 90 -6.58 -25.77 16.14
C LYS A 90 -5.24 -25.98 16.82
N PRO A 91 -5.20 -26.73 17.95
CA PRO A 91 -3.93 -27.05 18.60
C PRO A 91 -2.94 -27.68 17.62
N GLY A 92 -1.76 -27.05 17.47
CA GLY A 92 -0.72 -27.49 16.53
C GLY A 92 -0.72 -26.75 15.19
N ASP A 93 -1.64 -25.80 14.97
CA ASP A 93 -1.60 -24.95 13.78
C ASP A 93 -0.40 -24.01 13.79
N SER A 94 0.25 -23.87 12.63
CA SER A 94 1.15 -22.74 12.39
C SER A 94 0.33 -21.46 12.20
N VAL A 95 0.79 -20.36 12.81
CA VAL A 95 0.17 -19.03 12.70
C VAL A 95 1.13 -18.10 11.98
N LYS A 96 0.63 -17.45 10.93
CA LYS A 96 1.35 -16.55 10.05
C LYS A 96 0.62 -15.22 9.95
N MET A 97 1.37 -14.16 9.73
CA MET A 97 0.87 -12.81 9.54
C MET A 97 1.34 -12.30 8.18
N ASP A 98 0.42 -11.74 7.40
CA ASP A 98 0.77 -10.88 6.28
C ASP A 98 0.67 -9.43 6.74
N VAL A 99 1.70 -8.64 6.42
CA VAL A 99 1.77 -7.21 6.71
C VAL A 99 1.82 -6.46 5.39
N GLU A 100 0.83 -5.62 5.15
CA GLU A 100 0.80 -4.71 4.00
C GLU A 100 0.91 -3.27 4.49
N MET A 101 1.95 -2.56 4.05
CA MET A 101 2.15 -1.14 4.29
C MET A 101 1.74 -0.36 3.04
N HIS A 102 0.79 0.57 3.16
CA HIS A 102 0.37 1.45 2.06
C HIS A 102 1.25 2.70 2.06
N THR A 103 2.18 2.80 1.10
CA THR A 103 3.22 3.84 1.05
C THR A 103 2.87 5.03 0.18
N GLY A 104 1.96 4.87 -0.79
CA GLY A 104 1.62 5.91 -1.77
C GLY A 104 0.19 6.43 -1.68
N LEU A 105 -0.03 7.69 -2.10
CA LEU A 105 -1.37 8.27 -2.33
C LEU A 105 -2.12 7.61 -3.51
N VAL A 106 -1.38 6.95 -4.40
CA VAL A 106 -1.88 6.30 -5.62
C VAL A 106 -2.10 4.79 -5.46
N GLY A 107 -1.99 4.26 -4.24
CA GLY A 107 -2.24 2.85 -3.94
C GLY A 107 -1.03 1.93 -4.02
N GLU A 108 0.19 2.47 -4.01
CA GLU A 108 1.40 1.67 -3.84
C GLU A 108 1.43 1.04 -2.44
N SER A 109 1.72 -0.26 -2.38
CA SER A 109 1.90 -0.98 -1.12
C SER A 109 3.14 -1.85 -1.14
N VAL A 110 3.76 -1.99 0.04
CA VAL A 110 4.85 -2.92 0.32
C VAL A 110 4.28 -4.04 1.16
N THR A 111 4.27 -5.25 0.62
CA THR A 111 3.74 -6.43 1.30
C THR A 111 4.86 -7.33 1.82
N LYS A 112 4.62 -7.93 2.98
CA LYS A 112 5.43 -9.03 3.50
C LYS A 112 4.51 -10.11 4.01
N ASP A 113 4.49 -11.20 3.26
CA ASP A 113 3.59 -12.30 3.50
C ASP A 113 4.25 -13.38 4.35
N ASN A 114 3.41 -14.17 5.02
CA ASN A 114 3.79 -15.40 5.73
C ASN A 114 4.83 -15.23 6.84
N ILE A 115 4.80 -14.11 7.58
CA ILE A 115 5.63 -13.91 8.77
C ILE A 115 5.14 -14.87 9.85
N GLU A 116 5.98 -15.82 10.28
CA GLU A 116 5.59 -16.80 11.29
C GLU A 116 5.54 -16.15 12.68
N ILE A 117 4.37 -16.24 13.31
CA ILE A 117 4.07 -15.65 14.62
C ILE A 117 3.47 -16.70 15.59
N THR A 118 3.67 -17.99 15.31
CA THR A 118 3.15 -19.09 16.12
C THR A 118 3.54 -18.90 17.60
N GLY A 119 2.54 -18.69 18.46
CA GLY A 119 2.72 -18.50 19.90
C GLY A 119 2.83 -17.03 20.35
N ALA A 120 2.75 -16.06 19.44
CA ALA A 120 2.73 -14.63 19.75
C ALA A 120 1.40 -14.20 20.36
N THR A 121 1.46 -13.47 21.48
CA THR A 121 0.28 -12.88 22.11
C THR A 121 0.15 -11.39 21.81
N SER A 122 1.25 -10.75 21.41
CA SER A 122 1.28 -9.34 21.07
C SER A 122 2.27 -9.04 19.94
N CYS A 123 1.90 -8.12 19.06
CA CYS A 123 2.76 -7.60 18.00
C CYS A 123 2.70 -6.07 17.97
N THR A 124 3.82 -5.44 17.68
CA THR A 124 3.99 -3.99 17.61
C THR A 124 4.36 -3.58 16.20
N ILE A 125 3.70 -2.54 15.71
CA ILE A 125 3.97 -1.90 14.43
C ILE A 125 4.43 -0.48 14.68
N SER A 126 5.58 -0.14 14.12
CA SER A 126 6.15 1.20 14.26
C SER A 126 6.90 1.62 13.00
N GLY A 127 7.09 2.92 12.79
CA GLY A 127 7.91 3.43 11.69
C GLY A 127 7.28 4.59 10.93
N LEU A 128 7.98 5.03 9.88
CA LEU A 128 7.60 6.14 9.00
C LEU A 128 7.14 5.62 7.64
N VAL A 129 6.56 6.50 6.82
CA VAL A 129 6.20 6.19 5.43
C VAL A 129 7.45 5.67 4.70
N HIS A 130 7.36 4.46 4.12
CA HIS A 130 8.46 3.71 3.46
C HIS A 130 9.48 3.01 4.38
N ALA A 131 9.33 3.09 5.71
CA ALA A 131 10.21 2.40 6.66
C ALA A 131 9.42 1.96 7.90
N GLY A 132 8.88 0.74 7.86
CA GLY A 132 8.11 0.12 8.94
C GLY A 132 8.89 -0.97 9.68
N LYS A 133 8.51 -1.25 10.92
CA LYS A 133 9.03 -2.33 11.76
C LYS A 133 7.84 -3.10 12.32
N PHE A 134 7.88 -4.42 12.20
CA PHE A 134 6.88 -5.34 12.74
C PHE A 134 7.59 -6.32 13.67
N GLU A 135 7.23 -6.32 14.95
CA GLU A 135 7.81 -7.18 15.97
C GLU A 135 6.72 -7.88 16.75
N CYS A 136 6.89 -9.18 17.00
CA CYS A 136 5.99 -9.94 17.88
C CYS A 136 6.77 -10.49 19.08
N ASP A 137 6.07 -10.76 20.17
CA ASP A 137 6.61 -11.26 21.45
C ASP A 137 7.07 -12.73 21.44
N VAL A 138 7.38 -13.30 20.27
CA VAL A 138 7.87 -14.68 20.11
C VAL A 138 9.39 -14.77 20.09
N PRO A 139 9.98 -15.88 20.57
CA PRO A 139 11.44 -16.07 20.67
C PRO A 139 12.18 -16.20 19.33
N VAL A 140 11.51 -16.14 18.16
CA VAL A 140 12.12 -16.53 16.88
C VAL A 140 12.10 -15.49 15.76
N ASN A 141 11.34 -14.38 15.81
CA ASN A 141 11.18 -13.50 14.64
C ASN A 141 11.09 -11.99 14.96
N SER A 142 12.23 -11.30 14.93
CA SER A 142 12.29 -9.85 14.65
C SER A 142 12.52 -9.67 13.14
N VAL A 143 11.45 -9.41 12.37
CA VAL A 143 11.60 -9.11 10.95
C VAL A 143 11.93 -7.63 10.81
N HIS A 144 13.22 -7.33 10.69
CA HIS A 144 13.66 -6.01 10.29
C HIS A 144 13.36 -5.83 8.81
N PHE A 145 12.47 -4.92 8.49
CA PHE A 145 12.36 -4.41 7.12
C PHE A 145 13.57 -3.51 6.92
N SER A 146 14.64 -4.09 6.37
CA SER A 146 15.68 -3.27 5.78
C SER A 146 15.03 -2.55 4.59
N PRO A 147 15.11 -1.22 4.50
CA PRO A 147 14.75 -0.55 3.26
C PRO A 147 15.54 -1.20 2.12
N PRO A 148 14.97 -1.32 0.90
CA PRO A 148 15.81 -1.59 -0.25
C PRO A 148 16.95 -0.58 -0.20
N ALA A 149 18.19 -1.03 -0.45
CA ALA A 149 19.31 -0.11 -0.53
C ALA A 149 18.86 1.06 -1.41
N ILE A 150 18.77 2.26 -0.82
CA ILE A 150 18.48 3.46 -1.58
C ILE A 150 19.77 3.67 -2.35
N GLU A 151 19.88 3.03 -3.51
CA GLU A 151 20.89 3.39 -4.49
C GLU A 151 20.71 4.89 -4.65
N ALA A 152 21.81 5.64 -4.41
CA ALA A 152 21.81 7.09 -4.53
C ALA A 152 21.04 7.45 -5.80
N TYR A 153 20.05 8.35 -5.69
CA TYR A 153 19.22 8.74 -6.82
C TYR A 153 20.13 9.15 -7.98
N THR A 154 20.38 8.22 -8.90
CA THR A 154 21.13 8.50 -10.10
C THR A 154 20.15 9.19 -11.02
N ILE A 155 20.33 10.50 -11.20
CA ILE A 155 19.62 11.26 -12.23
C ILE A 155 19.77 10.45 -13.50
N ASN A 156 18.67 9.91 -13.99
CA ASN A 156 18.67 9.08 -15.17
C ASN A 156 18.95 10.02 -16.36
N THR A 157 20.23 10.16 -16.73
CA THR A 157 20.72 11.09 -17.78
C THR A 157 20.37 10.62 -19.19
N ASN A 158 19.54 9.57 -19.31
CA ASN A 158 18.97 9.12 -20.56
C ASN A 158 18.31 10.30 -21.29
N GLN A 159 18.94 10.70 -22.40
CA GLN A 159 18.49 11.85 -23.21
C GLN A 159 17.06 11.66 -23.76
N HIS A 160 16.56 10.43 -23.77
CA HIS A 160 15.21 10.08 -24.21
C HIS A 160 14.20 9.86 -23.07
N GLY A 161 14.62 9.97 -21.81
CA GLY A 161 13.74 9.77 -20.65
C GLY A 161 12.65 10.83 -20.56
N SER A 162 11.46 10.44 -20.11
CA SER A 162 10.30 11.33 -19.98
C SER A 162 10.59 12.54 -19.09
N ILE A 163 11.41 12.37 -18.05
CA ILE A 163 11.84 13.43 -17.14
C ILE A 163 12.69 14.48 -17.87
N ARG A 164 13.65 14.06 -18.69
CA ARG A 164 14.50 15.00 -19.45
C ARG A 164 13.69 15.80 -20.46
N LYS A 165 12.76 15.15 -21.16
CA LYS A 165 11.83 15.84 -22.08
C LYS A 165 10.95 16.86 -21.37
N LEU A 166 10.47 16.55 -20.16
CA LEU A 166 9.70 17.49 -19.36
C LEU A 166 10.55 18.68 -18.92
N LEU A 167 11.78 18.44 -18.43
CA LEU A 167 12.70 19.50 -18.05
C LEU A 167 13.08 20.40 -19.25
N ASP A 168 13.38 19.81 -20.41
CA ASP A 168 13.69 20.56 -21.63
C ASP A 168 12.48 21.38 -22.10
N PHE A 169 11.25 20.85 -21.96
CA PHE A 169 10.02 21.58 -22.28
C PHE A 169 9.78 22.75 -21.32
N MET A 170 9.97 22.56 -20.01
CA MET A 170 9.88 23.63 -19.02
C MET A 170 10.94 24.71 -19.27
N ALA A 171 12.17 24.33 -19.60
CA ALA A 171 13.24 25.26 -19.95
C ALA A 171 12.90 26.10 -21.19
N TRP A 172 12.27 25.48 -22.20
CA TRP A 172 11.79 26.18 -23.39
C TRP A 172 10.68 27.19 -23.06
N LEU A 173 9.71 26.81 -22.22
CA LEU A 173 8.63 27.72 -21.80
C LEU A 173 9.15 28.94 -21.03
N VAL A 174 10.11 28.74 -20.12
CA VAL A 174 10.73 29.84 -19.37
C VAL A 174 11.46 30.80 -20.33
N SER A 175 12.18 30.26 -21.31
CA SER A 175 12.88 31.07 -22.32
C SER A 175 11.89 31.87 -23.18
N ALA A 176 10.80 31.24 -23.63
CA ALA A 176 9.76 31.90 -24.41
C ALA A 176 9.03 33.00 -23.63
N ALA A 177 8.74 32.76 -22.35
CA ALA A 177 8.14 33.76 -21.46
C ALA A 177 9.06 34.97 -21.24
N ALA A 178 10.37 34.74 -21.06
CA ALA A 178 11.35 35.81 -20.92
C ALA A 178 11.44 36.70 -22.16
N VAL A 179 11.51 36.11 -23.37
CA VAL A 179 11.53 36.86 -24.63
C VAL A 179 10.25 37.67 -24.82
N THR A 180 9.10 37.07 -24.52
CA THR A 180 7.79 37.74 -24.62
C THR A 180 7.70 38.95 -23.69
N GLY A 181 8.17 38.81 -22.44
CA GLY A 181 8.24 39.91 -21.48
C GLY A 181 9.07 41.09 -22.01
N LEU A 182 10.25 40.79 -22.58
CA LEU A 182 11.13 41.82 -23.17
C LEU A 182 10.47 42.54 -24.35
N LEU A 183 9.77 41.82 -25.23
CA LEU A 183 9.06 42.40 -26.38
C LEU A 183 7.93 43.34 -25.93
N ILE A 184 7.15 42.95 -24.91
CA ILE A 184 6.07 43.78 -24.39
C ILE A 184 6.64 45.08 -23.79
N THR A 185 7.69 44.98 -22.97
CA THR A 185 8.35 46.17 -22.39
C THR A 185 8.99 47.06 -23.47
N GLY A 186 9.59 46.47 -24.51
CA GLY A 186 10.12 47.22 -25.64
C GLY A 186 9.03 47.95 -26.44
N ALA A 187 7.89 47.29 -26.67
CA ALA A 187 6.76 47.88 -27.38
C ALA A 187 6.12 49.04 -26.61
N THR A 188 5.99 48.93 -25.27
CA THR A 188 5.47 50.02 -24.44
C THR A 188 6.43 51.21 -24.44
N LEU A 189 7.74 50.97 -24.31
CA LEU A 189 8.76 52.03 -24.38
C LEU A 189 8.74 52.76 -25.73
N ALA A 190 8.65 52.01 -26.84
CA ALA A 190 8.59 52.58 -28.20
C ALA A 190 7.33 53.45 -28.42
N SER A 191 6.18 53.01 -27.89
CA SER A 191 4.92 53.79 -27.96
C SER A 191 5.02 55.11 -27.21
N GLN A 192 5.70 55.12 -26.05
CA GLN A 192 5.87 56.33 -25.24
C GLN A 192 6.91 57.29 -25.83
N LEU A 193 8.00 56.78 -26.41
CA LEU A 193 8.96 57.59 -27.18
C LEU A 193 8.28 58.35 -28.31
N ARG A 194 7.35 57.69 -29.02
CA ARG A 194 6.57 58.33 -30.09
C ARG A 194 5.61 59.41 -29.59
N ARG A 195 5.15 59.32 -28.34
CA ARG A 195 4.24 60.29 -27.71
C ARG A 195 4.96 61.50 -27.10
N GLY A 196 6.29 61.53 -27.11
CA GLY A 196 7.08 62.63 -26.53
C GLY A 196 7.04 62.71 -25.01
N ALA A 197 6.36 61.77 -24.34
CA ALA A 197 6.23 61.70 -22.89
C ALA A 197 7.46 61.00 -22.28
N LEU A 198 8.57 61.74 -22.23
CA LEU A 198 9.84 61.28 -21.62
C LEU A 198 10.04 61.80 -20.19
N GLU A 199 9.10 62.57 -19.64
CA GLU A 199 9.28 63.24 -18.35
C GLU A 199 9.26 62.30 -17.14
N GLU A 200 8.73 61.07 -17.28
CA GLU A 200 8.68 60.04 -16.23
C GLU A 200 9.65 58.86 -16.50
N ARG A 201 10.88 59.18 -16.92
CA ARG A 201 11.93 58.20 -17.29
C ARG A 201 12.25 57.15 -16.22
N THR A 202 11.96 57.39 -14.94
CA THR A 202 12.44 56.55 -13.84
C THR A 202 11.62 55.28 -13.62
N GLU A 203 10.30 55.31 -13.79
CA GLU A 203 9.45 54.15 -13.45
C GLU A 203 9.56 53.02 -14.48
N TYR A 204 9.55 53.35 -15.77
CA TYR A 204 9.65 52.32 -16.82
C TYR A 204 11.06 51.73 -16.96
N THR A 205 12.11 52.53 -16.69
CA THR A 205 13.49 52.04 -16.68
C THR A 205 13.72 51.05 -15.52
N LYS A 206 13.07 51.27 -14.37
CA LYS A 206 13.06 50.29 -13.27
C LYS A 206 12.47 48.97 -13.71
N HIS A 207 11.29 48.97 -14.35
CA HIS A 207 10.67 47.73 -14.83
C HIS A 207 11.55 46.99 -15.85
N LEU A 208 12.16 47.70 -16.79
CA LEU A 208 13.11 47.09 -17.74
C LEU A 208 14.33 46.50 -17.03
N SER A 209 14.88 47.21 -16.03
CA SER A 209 16.03 46.74 -15.25
C SER A 209 15.72 45.48 -14.44
N PHE A 210 14.52 45.38 -13.85
CA PHE A 210 14.07 44.20 -13.13
C PHE A 210 13.91 42.98 -14.05
N VAL A 211 13.34 43.17 -15.24
CA VAL A 211 13.20 42.09 -16.23
C VAL A 211 14.57 41.62 -16.72
N LEU A 212 15.48 42.55 -17.04
CA LEU A 212 16.85 42.19 -17.44
C LEU A 212 17.63 41.47 -16.34
N ALA A 213 17.51 41.94 -15.09
CA ALA A 213 18.13 41.27 -13.94
C ALA A 213 17.57 39.85 -13.74
N ALA A 214 16.25 39.68 -13.87
CA ALA A 214 15.61 38.36 -13.78
C ALA A 214 16.09 37.40 -14.89
N CYS A 215 16.21 37.88 -16.14
CA CYS A 215 16.76 37.09 -17.25
C CYS A 215 18.22 36.71 -17.02
N LEU A 216 19.03 37.62 -16.48
CA LEU A 216 20.42 37.35 -16.15
C LEU A 216 20.54 36.29 -15.04
N LEU A 217 19.71 36.38 -13.99
CA LEU A 217 19.67 35.37 -12.92
C LEU A 217 19.22 33.99 -13.43
N ALA A 218 18.21 33.94 -14.30
CA ALA A 218 17.73 32.69 -14.89
C ALA A 218 18.79 32.01 -15.77
N THR A 219 19.53 32.79 -16.59
CA THR A 219 20.59 32.24 -17.46
C THR A 219 21.84 31.83 -16.70
N THR A 220 22.14 32.49 -15.57
CA THR A 220 23.29 32.16 -14.72
C THR A 220 23.02 31.04 -13.72
N ALA A 221 21.76 30.65 -13.50
CA ALA A 221 21.39 29.58 -12.58
C ALA A 221 22.11 28.25 -12.86
N GLY A 222 22.23 27.85 -14.13
CA GLY A 222 22.93 26.62 -14.52
C GLY A 222 24.43 26.64 -14.13
N PRO A 223 25.20 27.63 -14.61
CA PRO A 223 26.60 27.81 -14.21
C PRO A 223 26.81 27.96 -12.70
N ILE A 224 25.92 28.68 -12.00
CA ILE A 224 26.00 28.87 -10.55
C ILE A 224 25.86 27.54 -9.81
N VAL A 225 24.85 26.73 -10.15
CA VAL A 225 24.64 25.41 -9.51
C VAL A 225 25.81 24.46 -9.79
N SER A 226 26.39 24.52 -11.00
CA SER A 226 27.60 23.76 -11.35
C SER A 226 28.83 24.21 -10.54
N TRP A 227 28.97 25.51 -10.30
CA TRP A 227 30.06 26.06 -9.49
C TRP A 227 29.94 25.73 -8.00
N LEU A 228 28.72 25.65 -7.48
CA LEU A 228 28.44 25.32 -6.07
C LEU A 228 28.59 23.82 -5.71
N ASP A 229 28.98 22.96 -6.65
CA ASP A 229 29.23 21.52 -6.46
C ASP A 229 28.12 20.78 -5.68
N LEU A 230 26.86 21.20 -5.87
CA LEU A 230 25.66 20.53 -5.33
C LEU A 230 25.37 19.17 -6.01
N THR A 231 26.27 18.73 -6.89
CA THR A 231 26.12 17.54 -7.74
C THR A 231 27.17 16.46 -7.47
N LYS A 232 27.90 16.55 -6.35
CA LYS A 232 28.71 15.44 -5.82
C LYS A 232 28.11 14.85 -4.56
#